data_AF-A0A8C7EIZ1-F1
#
_entry.id   AF-A0A8C7EIZ1-F1
#
_cell.length_a   1.000
_cell.length_b   1.000
_cell.length_c   1.000
_cell.angle_alpha   90.00
_cell.angle_beta   90.00
_cell.angle_gamma   90.00
#
_symmetry.space_group_name_H-M   'P 1'
#
loop_
_entity.id
_entity.type
_entity.pdbx_description
1 polymer ?
#
loop_
_entity_poly.entity_id
_entity_poly.type
_entity_poly.pdbx_seq_one_letter_code
_entity_poly.pdbx_strand_id
1 'polypeptide(L)'
;MSFGERPYWDMSNQDVINAIEQDYRLPPPPDCPTSLHQLMLDCWQKDRNARPRFPQVVSALDKMIRNPASLKIVARENSGASHPLLDQRQPHYSAFSSVGEWLRAIKMGRYEESFAAAGFGSFELVSQISAEDLLRIGVTLAGHQKKILASVQHMKSQAKPGTPGGSAAPAPQY
;
A
#
# COMPACT_ATOMS: atom_id res chain seq x y z
N MET A 1 -9.50 -4.72 8.27
CA MET A 1 -9.71 -3.28 8.54
C MET A 1 -8.42 -2.51 8.27
N SER A 2 -8.48 -1.20 7.99
CA SER A 2 -7.29 -0.37 7.68
C SER A 2 -6.60 0.25 8.89
N PHE A 3 -7.19 0.18 10.10
CA PHE A 3 -6.60 0.59 11.38
C PHE A 3 -5.84 1.94 11.37
N GLY A 4 -6.38 2.95 10.65
CA GLY A 4 -5.79 4.29 10.58
C GLY A 4 -4.72 4.49 9.52
N GLU A 5 -4.62 3.61 8.52
CA GLU A 5 -3.79 3.81 7.34
C GLU A 5 -4.15 5.11 6.61
N ARG A 6 -3.14 5.80 6.08
CA ARG A 6 -3.30 7.06 5.35
C ARG A 6 -4.01 6.78 4.00
N PRO A 7 -5.15 7.43 3.69
CA PRO A 7 -5.77 7.33 2.36
C PRO A 7 -4.81 7.79 1.26
N TYR A 8 -4.73 7.04 0.16
CA TYR A 8 -3.92 7.36 -1.02
C TYR A 8 -2.45 7.65 -0.67
N TRP A 9 -1.86 6.87 0.24
CA TRP A 9 -0.59 7.22 0.88
C TRP A 9 0.61 7.28 -0.07
N ASP A 10 0.52 6.69 -1.25
CA ASP A 10 1.53 6.64 -2.30
C ASP A 10 1.34 7.74 -3.36
N MET A 11 0.28 8.55 -3.26
CA MET A 11 -0.08 9.56 -4.25
C MET A 11 0.22 10.98 -3.77
N SER A 12 0.55 11.89 -4.71
CA SER A 12 0.56 13.33 -4.44
C SER A 12 -0.87 13.87 -4.40
N ASN A 13 -1.08 15.07 -3.83
CA ASN A 13 -2.42 15.68 -3.82
C ASN A 13 -3.01 15.85 -5.24
N GLN A 14 -2.16 16.15 -6.23
CA GLN A 14 -2.61 16.30 -7.62
C GLN A 14 -3.02 14.95 -8.21
N ASP A 15 -2.26 13.90 -7.94
CA ASP A 15 -2.59 12.55 -8.41
C ASP A 15 -3.89 12.05 -7.78
N VAL A 16 -4.11 12.34 -6.49
CA VAL A 16 -5.37 12.01 -5.80
C VAL A 16 -6.58 12.66 -6.49
N ILE A 17 -6.47 13.96 -6.83
CA ILE A 17 -7.54 14.66 -7.56
C ILE A 17 -7.81 13.96 -8.90
N ASN A 18 -6.76 13.73 -9.70
CA ASN A 18 -6.86 13.09 -11.00
C ASN A 18 -7.48 11.69 -10.92
N ALA A 19 -7.10 10.90 -9.91
CA ALA A 19 -7.60 9.56 -9.70
C ALA A 19 -9.10 9.59 -9.36
N ILE A 20 -9.53 10.47 -8.45
CA ILE A 20 -10.94 10.60 -8.09
C ILE A 20 -11.79 11.02 -9.30
N GLU A 21 -11.29 11.94 -10.13
CA GLU A 21 -11.97 12.39 -11.35
C GLU A 21 -12.16 11.27 -12.38
N GLN A 22 -11.18 10.37 -12.47
CA GLN A 22 -11.17 9.15 -13.29
C GLN A 22 -11.90 7.97 -12.62
N ASP A 23 -12.68 8.28 -11.59
CA ASP A 23 -13.53 7.35 -10.83
C ASP A 23 -12.78 6.25 -10.07
N TYR A 24 -11.47 6.43 -9.88
CA TYR A 24 -10.71 5.56 -8.99
C TYR A 24 -11.15 5.76 -7.53
N ARG A 25 -11.30 4.65 -6.80
CA ARG A 25 -11.63 4.60 -5.38
C ARG A 25 -10.70 3.62 -4.68
N LEU A 26 -10.54 3.79 -3.37
CA LEU A 26 -9.68 2.93 -2.57
C LEU A 26 -10.17 1.47 -2.61
N PRO A 27 -9.24 0.50 -2.72
CA PRO A 27 -9.58 -0.91 -2.65
C PRO A 27 -10.10 -1.27 -1.25
N PRO A 28 -10.79 -2.41 -1.11
CA PRO A 28 -11.20 -2.90 0.20
C PRO A 28 -9.96 -3.14 1.07
N PRO A 29 -9.95 -2.69 2.34
CA PRO A 29 -8.90 -3.06 3.28
C PRO A 29 -8.84 -4.58 3.50
N PRO A 30 -7.72 -5.14 4.01
CA PRO A 30 -7.62 -6.55 4.38
C PRO A 30 -8.78 -6.97 5.28
N ASP A 31 -9.38 -8.13 5.06
CA ASP A 31 -10.51 -8.64 5.85
C ASP A 31 -11.72 -7.69 5.93
N CYS A 32 -11.90 -6.79 4.96
CA CYS A 32 -13.06 -5.91 4.94
C CYS A 32 -14.29 -6.66 4.41
N PRO A 33 -15.41 -6.68 5.15
CA PRO A 33 -16.64 -7.27 4.66
C PRO A 33 -17.14 -6.58 3.38
N THR A 34 -17.61 -7.35 2.40
CA THR A 34 -18.07 -6.83 1.10
C THR A 34 -19.18 -5.80 1.26
N SER A 35 -20.12 -6.05 2.17
CA SER A 35 -21.22 -5.12 2.48
C SER A 35 -20.74 -3.77 3.02
N LEU A 36 -19.65 -3.78 3.79
CA LEU A 36 -19.07 -2.57 4.36
C LEU A 36 -18.28 -1.79 3.30
N HIS A 37 -17.49 -2.47 2.47
CA HIS A 37 -16.80 -1.82 1.35
C HIS A 37 -17.79 -1.24 0.33
N GLN A 38 -18.89 -1.95 0.04
CA GLN A 38 -19.95 -1.42 -0.81
C GLN A 38 -20.55 -0.14 -0.24
N LEU A 39 -20.83 -0.09 1.06
CA LEU A 39 -21.31 1.14 1.71
C LEU A 39 -20.30 2.31 1.56
N MET A 40 -18.99 2.03 1.59
CA MET A 40 -17.97 3.06 1.32
C MET A 40 -18.07 3.56 -0.13
N LEU A 41 -18.19 2.66 -1.11
CA LEU A 41 -18.37 3.02 -2.53
C LEU A 41 -19.65 3.85 -2.76
N ASP A 42 -20.74 3.50 -2.08
CA ASP A 42 -22.00 4.25 -2.11
C ASP A 42 -21.82 5.67 -1.54
N CYS A 43 -21.01 5.82 -0.48
CA CYS A 43 -20.63 7.13 0.05
C CYS A 43 -19.75 7.94 -0.92
N TRP A 44 -18.99 7.27 -1.79
CA TRP A 44 -18.04 7.88 -2.73
C TRP A 44 -18.58 8.00 -4.16
N GLN A 45 -19.90 7.95 -4.35
CA GLN A 45 -20.53 8.19 -5.64
C GLN A 45 -20.16 9.58 -6.21
N LYS A 46 -19.88 9.63 -7.52
CA LYS A 46 -19.54 10.87 -8.23
C LYS A 46 -20.69 11.87 -8.16
N ASP A 47 -21.91 11.41 -8.46
CA ASP A 47 -23.11 12.20 -8.21
C ASP A 47 -23.40 12.27 -6.71
N ARG A 48 -23.43 13.49 -6.17
CA ARG A 48 -23.74 13.74 -4.76
C ARG A 48 -25.16 13.29 -4.38
N ASN A 49 -26.09 13.29 -5.32
CA ASN A 49 -27.49 12.95 -5.04
C ASN A 49 -27.69 11.43 -4.96
N ALA A 50 -26.77 10.65 -5.53
CA ALA A 50 -26.74 9.19 -5.42
C ALA A 50 -26.17 8.69 -4.08
N ARG A 51 -25.51 9.57 -3.31
CA ARG A 51 -24.92 9.19 -2.01
C ARG A 51 -26.02 8.99 -0.96
N PRO A 52 -25.88 7.99 -0.08
CA PRO A 52 -26.82 7.79 1.02
C PRO A 52 -26.74 8.97 2.00
N ARG A 53 -27.91 9.40 2.48
CA ARG A 53 -28.01 10.33 3.61
C ARG A 53 -27.62 9.61 4.90
N PHE A 54 -27.21 10.35 5.92
CA PHE A 54 -26.83 9.78 7.22
C PHE A 54 -27.85 8.79 7.82
N PRO A 55 -29.17 9.03 7.79
CA PRO A 55 -30.13 8.03 8.29
C PRO A 55 -30.08 6.69 7.54
N GLN A 56 -29.79 6.71 6.24
CA GLN A 56 -29.64 5.51 5.42
C GLN A 56 -28.34 4.77 5.78
N VAL A 57 -27.25 5.50 6.02
CA VAL A 57 -25.97 4.93 6.49
C VAL A 57 -26.15 4.25 7.84
N VAL A 58 -26.79 4.91 8.81
CA VAL A 58 -27.09 4.33 10.13
C VAL A 58 -27.92 3.05 9.96
N SER A 59 -29.00 3.11 9.18
CA SER A 59 -29.86 1.94 8.91
C SER A 59 -29.09 0.76 8.28
N ALA A 60 -28.15 1.04 7.38
CA ALA A 60 -27.31 0.02 6.76
C ALA A 60 -26.37 -0.65 7.77
N LEU A 61 -25.67 0.14 8.59
CA LEU A 61 -24.80 -0.35 9.67
C LEU A 61 -25.59 -1.17 10.69
N ASP A 62 -26.75 -0.69 11.08
CA ASP A 62 -27.68 -1.36 11.98
C ASP A 62 -28.10 -2.75 11.48
N LYS A 63 -28.43 -2.87 10.18
CA LYS A 63 -28.76 -4.16 9.56
C LYS A 63 -27.59 -5.13 9.58
N MET A 64 -26.37 -4.64 9.34
CA MET A 64 -25.15 -5.45 9.40
C MET A 64 -24.87 -5.95 10.83
N ILE A 65 -25.05 -5.08 11.84
CA ILE A 65 -24.84 -5.44 13.25
C ILE A 65 -25.87 -6.48 13.71
N ARG A 66 -27.15 -6.32 13.32
CA ARG A 66 -28.22 -7.27 13.65
C ARG A 66 -28.12 -8.61 12.91
N ASN A 67 -27.33 -8.68 11.84
CA ASN A 67 -27.04 -9.93 11.12
C ASN A 67 -25.52 -10.09 10.90
N PRO A 68 -24.77 -10.55 11.92
CA PRO A 68 -23.31 -10.64 11.86
C PRO A 68 -22.80 -11.65 10.84
N ALA A 69 -23.63 -12.57 10.33
CA ALA A 69 -23.25 -13.46 9.23
C ALA A 69 -22.93 -12.68 7.95
N SER A 70 -23.59 -11.54 7.71
CA SER A 70 -23.33 -10.67 6.56
C SER A 70 -21.94 -10.04 6.56
N LEU A 71 -21.31 -9.93 7.74
CA LEU A 71 -19.96 -9.37 7.89
C LEU A 71 -18.85 -10.41 7.65
N LYS A 72 -19.19 -11.70 7.54
CA LYS A 72 -18.18 -12.75 7.28
C LYS A 72 -17.84 -12.90 5.80
N ILE A 73 -18.65 -12.31 4.92
CA ILE A 73 -18.42 -12.35 3.48
C ILE A 73 -17.37 -11.29 3.15
N VAL A 74 -16.14 -11.72 2.93
CA VAL A 74 -15.02 -10.90 2.46
C VAL A 74 -14.81 -11.22 0.99
N ALA A 75 -14.74 -10.20 0.13
CA ALA A 75 -14.41 -10.40 -1.27
C ALA A 75 -12.99 -11.01 -1.37
N ARG A 76 -12.85 -12.18 -1.98
CA ARG A 76 -11.51 -12.66 -2.40
C ARG A 76 -10.97 -11.68 -3.42
N GLU A 77 -9.69 -11.36 -3.30
CA GLU A 77 -8.95 -10.49 -4.21
C GLU A 77 -9.36 -10.77 -5.66
N ASN A 78 -10.00 -9.79 -6.29
CA ASN A 78 -10.24 -9.82 -7.71
C ASN A 78 -8.90 -9.45 -8.39
N SER A 79 -7.97 -10.40 -8.41
CA SER A 79 -6.66 -10.34 -9.08
C SER A 79 -6.85 -10.26 -10.61
N GLY A 80 -7.40 -9.16 -11.13
CA GLY A 80 -7.71 -9.08 -12.56
C GLY A 80 -8.11 -7.73 -13.17
N ALA A 81 -8.21 -6.66 -12.38
CA ALA A 81 -8.31 -5.31 -12.95
C ALA A 81 -7.07 -4.51 -12.55
N SER A 82 -5.97 -4.75 -13.26
CA SER A 82 -4.84 -3.83 -13.27
C SER A 82 -5.35 -2.48 -13.78
N HIS A 83 -5.76 -1.59 -12.87
CA HIS A 83 -6.05 -0.21 -13.24
C HIS A 83 -4.72 0.44 -13.64
N PRO A 84 -4.54 0.90 -14.89
CA PRO A 84 -3.28 1.49 -15.35
C PRO A 84 -2.84 2.72 -14.53
N LEU A 85 -3.78 3.36 -13.81
CA LEU A 85 -3.52 4.50 -12.93
C LEU A 85 -2.80 4.14 -11.63
N LEU A 86 -2.93 2.89 -11.18
CA LEU A 86 -2.13 2.32 -10.10
C LEU A 86 -0.81 1.71 -10.60
N ASP A 87 -0.65 1.58 -11.91
CA ASP A 87 0.59 1.12 -12.54
C ASP A 87 1.52 2.30 -12.84
N GLN A 88 1.47 3.36 -12.03
CA GLN A 88 2.73 4.00 -11.64
C GLN A 88 3.40 3.02 -10.69
N ARG A 89 4.04 1.99 -11.28
CA ARG A 89 5.06 1.17 -10.62
C ARG A 89 5.93 2.12 -9.83
N GLN A 90 5.70 2.11 -8.52
CA GLN A 90 6.50 2.76 -7.51
C GLN A 90 7.97 2.56 -7.92
N PRO A 91 8.77 3.63 -8.08
CA PRO A 91 10.07 3.55 -8.74
C PRO A 91 10.81 2.35 -8.19
N HIS A 92 11.17 1.43 -9.08
CA HIS A 92 11.98 0.27 -8.75
C HIS A 92 13.13 0.78 -7.88
N TYR A 93 13.48 0.12 -6.77
CA TYR A 93 14.49 0.67 -5.85
C TYR A 93 15.83 0.96 -6.54
N SER A 94 16.12 0.32 -7.68
CA SER A 94 17.25 0.66 -8.56
C SER A 94 17.16 2.02 -9.25
N ALA A 95 16.02 2.70 -9.16
CA ALA A 95 15.79 4.04 -9.68
C ALA A 95 16.28 5.12 -8.70
N PHE A 96 16.56 4.77 -7.44
CA PHE A 96 17.18 5.68 -6.50
C PHE A 96 18.70 5.54 -6.56
N SER A 97 19.39 6.66 -6.72
CA SER A 97 20.85 6.73 -6.78
C SER A 97 21.50 6.67 -5.40
N SER A 98 20.74 6.91 -4.31
CA SER A 98 21.25 6.95 -2.95
C SER A 98 20.17 6.69 -1.88
N VAL A 99 20.62 6.32 -0.67
CA VAL A 99 19.75 6.20 0.52
C VAL A 99 19.09 7.54 0.88
N GLY A 100 19.79 8.66 0.71
CA GLY A 100 19.24 10.00 0.96
C GLY A 100 18.09 10.35 0.01
N GLU A 101 18.22 10.01 -1.27
CA GLU A 101 17.14 10.18 -2.25
C GLU A 101 15.92 9.33 -1.91
N TRP A 102 16.13 8.06 -1.54
CA TRP A 102 15.06 7.18 -1.06
C TRP A 102 14.35 7.75 0.18
N LEU A 103 15.11 8.21 1.18
CA LEU A 103 14.55 8.83 2.39
C LEU A 103 13.70 10.06 2.02
N ARG A 104 14.16 10.93 1.12
CA ARG A 104 13.37 12.09 0.65
C ARG A 104 12.10 11.65 -0.09
N ALA A 105 12.17 10.62 -0.92
CA ALA A 105 11.02 10.08 -1.65
C ALA A 105 9.93 9.56 -0.70
N ILE A 106 10.30 8.80 0.33
CA ILE A 106 9.35 8.33 1.37
C ILE A 106 9.02 9.39 2.42
N LYS A 107 9.43 10.65 2.22
CA LYS A 107 9.23 11.79 3.13
C LYS A 107 9.88 11.60 4.52
N MET A 108 10.97 10.84 4.58
CA MET A 108 11.82 10.60 5.74
C MET A 108 13.20 11.28 5.60
N GLY A 109 13.36 12.23 4.66
CA GLY A 109 14.63 12.90 4.35
C GLY A 109 15.32 13.58 5.54
N ARG A 110 14.57 13.95 6.58
CA ARG A 110 15.12 14.51 7.83
C ARG A 110 16.07 13.57 8.58
N TYR A 111 16.08 12.28 8.25
CA TYR A 111 16.94 11.27 8.86
C TYR A 111 18.17 10.94 8.01
N GLU A 112 18.38 11.62 6.88
CA GLU A 112 19.47 11.36 5.94
C GLU A 112 20.85 11.37 6.61
N GLU A 113 21.14 12.43 7.37
CA GLU A 113 22.40 12.54 8.12
C GLU A 113 22.53 11.43 9.18
N SER A 114 21.44 11.08 9.86
CA SER A 114 21.44 10.00 10.87
C SER A 114 21.75 8.64 10.26
N PHE A 115 21.21 8.33 9.08
CA PHE A 115 21.50 7.10 8.34
C PHE A 115 22.96 7.08 7.87
N ALA A 116 23.45 8.19 7.30
CA ALA A 116 24.83 8.31 6.84
C ALA A 116 25.83 8.15 8.00
N ALA A 117 25.61 8.86 9.12
CA ALA A 117 26.45 8.81 10.31
C ALA A 117 26.49 7.41 10.97
N ALA A 118 25.38 6.66 10.86
CA ALA A 118 25.28 5.30 11.37
C ALA A 118 25.80 4.22 10.40
N GLY A 119 26.31 4.60 9.23
CA GLY A 119 26.86 3.68 8.24
C GLY A 119 25.84 3.02 7.30
N PHE A 120 24.57 3.44 7.32
CA PHE A 120 23.53 2.95 6.41
C PHE A 120 23.57 3.67 5.06
N GLY A 121 24.72 3.61 4.38
CA GLY A 121 24.96 4.31 3.11
C GLY A 121 24.54 3.56 1.83
N SER A 122 24.23 2.26 1.93
CA SER A 122 23.85 1.42 0.80
C SER A 122 22.52 0.72 1.02
N PHE A 123 21.82 0.41 -0.08
CA PHE A 123 20.55 -0.33 -0.03
C PHE A 123 20.70 -1.75 0.52
N GLU A 124 21.88 -2.37 0.36
CA GLU A 124 22.20 -3.67 0.95
C GLU A 124 22.15 -3.62 2.48
N LEU A 125 22.76 -2.59 3.09
CA LEU A 125 22.75 -2.39 4.54
C LEU A 125 21.37 -1.94 5.04
N VAL A 126 20.73 -1.02 4.34
CA VAL A 126 19.37 -0.56 4.64
C VAL A 126 18.37 -1.71 4.59
N SER A 127 18.55 -2.68 3.69
CA SER A 127 17.68 -3.85 3.63
C SER A 127 17.70 -4.63 4.95
N GLN A 128 18.81 -4.63 5.69
CA GLN A 128 18.96 -5.44 6.91
C GLN A 128 18.53 -4.69 8.18
N ILE A 129 18.11 -3.42 8.07
CA ILE A 129 17.82 -2.58 9.22
C ILE A 129 16.65 -3.11 10.06
N SER A 130 16.82 -3.10 11.39
CA SER A 130 15.79 -3.50 12.35
C SER A 130 15.07 -2.29 12.96
N ALA A 131 13.97 -2.53 13.68
CA ALA A 131 13.31 -1.48 14.45
C ALA A 131 14.21 -0.90 15.56
N GLU A 132 15.09 -1.73 16.13
CA GLU A 132 16.06 -1.34 17.15
C GLU A 132 17.14 -0.41 16.57
N ASP A 133 17.62 -0.70 15.36
CA ASP A 133 18.55 0.19 14.66
C ASP A 133 17.95 1.57 14.40
N LEU A 134 16.67 1.62 13.98
CA LEU A 134 15.96 2.88 13.75
C LEU A 134 15.85 3.71 15.03
N LEU A 135 15.58 3.07 16.18
CA LEU A 135 15.60 3.73 17.47
C LEU A 135 16.99 4.29 17.80
N ARG A 136 18.04 3.48 17.60
CA ARG A 136 19.43 3.84 17.89
C ARG A 136 19.91 5.04 17.08
N ILE A 137 19.44 5.20 15.85
CA ILE A 137 19.79 6.34 14.98
C ILE A 137 18.85 7.55 15.13
N GLY A 138 17.93 7.52 16.11
CA GLY A 138 17.08 8.68 16.44
C GLY A 138 15.72 8.73 15.74
N VAL A 139 15.30 7.65 15.07
CA VAL A 139 13.92 7.51 14.55
C VAL A 139 13.02 6.99 15.67
N THR A 140 12.61 7.87 16.59
CA THR A 140 11.83 7.49 17.79
C THR A 140 10.31 7.45 17.57
N LEU A 141 9.81 8.13 16.54
CA LEU A 141 8.37 8.15 16.24
C LEU A 141 7.93 6.83 15.60
N ALA A 142 7.01 6.12 16.25
CA ALA A 142 6.51 4.82 15.80
C ALA A 142 5.96 4.84 14.36
N GLY A 143 5.29 5.94 13.97
CA GLY A 143 4.80 6.12 12.59
C GLY A 143 5.94 6.20 11.57
N HIS A 144 7.06 6.84 11.92
CA HIS A 144 8.22 6.93 11.03
C HIS A 144 8.95 5.59 10.94
N GLN A 145 9.12 4.89 12.07
CA GLN A 145 9.68 3.53 12.07
C GLN A 145 8.87 2.61 11.17
N LYS A 146 7.54 2.59 11.34
CA LYS A 146 6.64 1.76 10.53
C LYS A 146 6.76 2.09 9.04
N LYS A 147 6.85 3.38 8.69
CA LYS A 147 6.97 3.83 7.29
C LYS A 147 8.29 3.37 6.66
N ILE A 148 9.40 3.54 7.35
CA ILE A 148 10.73 3.13 6.88
C ILE A 148 10.78 1.61 6.73
N LEU A 149 10.37 0.86 7.77
CA LEU A 149 10.38 -0.60 7.75
C LEU A 149 9.47 -1.17 6.66
N ALA A 150 8.28 -0.60 6.44
CA ALA A 150 7.40 -1.03 5.36
C ALA A 150 8.06 -0.85 3.98
N SER A 151 8.76 0.27 3.75
CA SER A 151 9.50 0.50 2.51
C SER A 151 10.68 -0.47 2.35
N VAL A 152 11.39 -0.81 3.44
CA VAL A 152 12.46 -1.81 3.44
C VAL A 152 11.92 -3.22 3.13
N GLN A 153 10.77 -3.62 3.67
CA GLN A 153 10.17 -4.92 3.34
C GLN A 153 9.78 -5.01 1.86
N HIS A 154 9.29 -3.90 1.29
CA HIS A 154 9.02 -3.82 -0.15
C HIS A 154 10.30 -4.03 -0.97
N MET A 155 11.41 -3.40 -0.56
CA MET A 155 12.72 -3.57 -1.19
C MET A 155 13.18 -5.05 -1.21
N LYS A 156 12.98 -5.78 -0.11
CA LYS A 156 13.32 -7.22 -0.02
C LYS A 156 12.49 -8.09 -0.95
N SER A 157 11.21 -7.76 -1.12
CA SER A 157 10.30 -8.56 -1.96
C SER A 157 10.68 -8.51 -3.45
N GLN A 158 11.32 -7.43 -3.89
CA GLN A 158 11.76 -7.25 -5.27
C GLN A 158 13.19 -7.74 -5.54
N ALA A 159 14.05 -7.82 -4.51
CA ALA A 159 15.43 -8.29 -4.65
C ALA A 159 15.59 -9.82 -4.74
N LYS A 160 14.49 -10.58 -4.64
CA LYS A 160 14.54 -12.04 -4.77
C LYS A 160 14.68 -12.40 -6.26
N PRO A 161 15.78 -13.06 -6.70
CA PRO A 161 15.90 -13.48 -8.09
C PRO A 161 14.77 -14.45 -8.39
N GLY A 162 14.00 -14.17 -9.45
CA GLY A 162 13.10 -15.15 -10.03
C GLY A 162 13.89 -16.40 -10.36
N THR A 163 13.47 -17.54 -9.83
CA THR A 163 13.96 -18.85 -10.26
C THR A 163 13.79 -18.94 -11.78
N PRO A 164 14.84 -19.14 -12.58
CA PRO A 164 14.65 -19.44 -13.99
C PRO A 164 13.98 -20.81 -14.04
N GLY A 165 12.72 -20.86 -14.46
CA GLY A 165 12.02 -22.11 -14.77
C GLY A 165 12.85 -22.90 -15.76
N GLY A 166 13.31 -24.07 -15.33
CA GLY A 166 14.16 -24.96 -16.10
C GLY A 166 13.49 -25.42 -17.40
N SER A 167 14.28 -25.30 -18.46
CA SER A 167 14.28 -26.01 -19.74
C SER A 167 13.23 -27.11 -19.93
N ALA A 168 12.23 -26.84 -20.78
CA ALA A 168 11.55 -27.87 -21.54
C ALA A 168 12.39 -28.18 -22.79
N ALA A 169 13.00 -29.36 -22.82
CA ALA A 169 13.66 -29.92 -24.01
C ALA A 169 12.61 -30.27 -25.10
N PRO A 170 12.95 -30.19 -26.40
CA PRO A 170 12.04 -30.60 -27.46
C PRO A 170 12.00 -32.14 -27.56
N ALA A 171 10.79 -32.70 -27.72
CA ALA A 171 10.55 -34.11 -27.95
C ALA A 171 11.08 -34.55 -29.33
N PRO A 172 11.69 -35.74 -29.47
CA PRO A 172 12.00 -36.30 -30.78
C PRO A 172 10.74 -36.88 -31.42
N GLN A 173 10.60 -36.63 -32.71
CA GLN A 173 9.66 -37.30 -33.60
C GLN A 173 10.08 -38.76 -33.78
N TYR A 174 9.15 -39.69 -33.54
CA TYR A 174 9.03 -40.96 -34.26
C TYR A 174 7.56 -41.40 -34.24
#